data_AF-A0A7R9PDZ5-F1
#
_entry.id   AF-A0A7R9PDZ5-F1
#
_cell.length_a   1.000
_cell.length_b   1.000
_cell.length_c   1.000
_cell.angle_alpha   90.00
_cell.angle_beta   90.00
_cell.angle_gamma   90.00
#
_symmetry.space_group_name_H-M   'P 1'
#
loop_
_entity.id
_entity.type
_entity.pdbx_description
1 polymer ?
#
loop_
_entity_poly.entity_id
_entity_poly.type
_entity_poly.pdbx_seq_one_letter_code
_entity_poly.pdbx_strand_id
1 'polypeptide(L)'
;MNINGAIFILITNMTFQNVFAVINVFCAELPVFKREHFNGMYRTDVYFLCKTIAEIPVFIAIPVIFISISYYMIGLSPGPERFWMAVTILTLSANVATSF
;
A
#
# COMPACT_ATOMS: atom_id res chain seq x y z
N MET A 1 11.77 -9.20 -24.53
CA MET A 1 11.37 -8.44 -23.34
C MET A 1 11.70 -9.29 -22.11
N ASN A 2 12.48 -8.79 -21.15
CA ASN A 2 12.81 -9.55 -19.95
C ASN A 2 11.66 -9.47 -18.94
N ILE A 3 10.82 -10.51 -18.92
CA ILE A 3 9.65 -10.62 -18.04
C ILE A 3 10.04 -10.50 -16.57
N ASN A 4 11.15 -11.13 -16.17
CA ASN A 4 11.66 -11.06 -14.80
C ASN A 4 12.03 -9.63 -14.38
N GLY A 5 12.62 -8.84 -15.30
CA GLY A 5 12.95 -7.44 -15.03
C GLY A 5 11.71 -6.56 -14.91
N ALA A 6 10.68 -6.82 -15.72
CA ALA A 6 9.41 -6.10 -15.64
C ALA A 6 8.71 -6.36 -14.29
N ILE A 7 8.65 -7.62 -13.84
CA ILE A 7 8.05 -7.98 -12.54
C ILE A 7 8.82 -7.35 -11.39
N PHE A 8 10.16 -7.37 -11.44
CA PHE A 8 11.00 -6.75 -10.42
C PHE A 8 10.77 -5.24 -10.31
N ILE A 9 10.76 -4.52 -11.43
CA ILE A 9 10.52 -3.06 -11.45
C ILE A 9 9.11 -2.75 -10.97
N LEU A 10 8.12 -3.55 -11.36
CA LEU A 10 6.73 -3.37 -10.96
C LEU A 10 6.53 -3.49 -9.45
N ILE A 11 7.08 -4.54 -8.83
CA ILE A 11 7.03 -4.71 -7.36
C ILE A 11 7.78 -3.58 -6.66
N THR A 12 8.99 -3.27 -7.14
CA THR A 12 9.85 -2.27 -6.50
C THR A 12 9.22 -0.88 -6.53
N ASN A 13 8.69 -0.46 -7.68
CA ASN A 13 8.04 0.84 -7.84
C ASN A 13 6.82 0.98 -6.93
N MET A 14 5.99 -0.06 -6.89
CA MET A 14 4.79 -0.11 -6.07
C MET A 14 5.09 -0.06 -4.57
N THR A 15 6.08 -0.82 -4.10
CA THR A 15 6.49 -0.82 -2.69
C THR A 15 7.04 0.54 -2.27
N PHE A 16 7.96 1.13 -3.06
CA PHE A 16 8.53 2.44 -2.71
C PHE A 16 7.47 3.55 -2.69
N GLN A 17 6.57 3.58 -3.66
CA GLN A 17 5.51 4.59 -3.71
C GLN A 17 4.63 4.55 -2.45
N ASN A 18 4.27 3.36 -1.97
CA ASN A 18 3.49 3.18 -0.76
C ASN A 18 4.26 3.62 0.50
N VAL A 19 5.54 3.22 0.62
CA VAL A 19 6.39 3.62 1.76
C VAL A 19 6.53 5.15 1.84
N PHE A 20 6.80 5.81 0.72
CA PHE A 20 6.92 7.28 0.69
C PHE A 20 5.60 7.98 1.06
N ALA A 21 4.46 7.46 0.63
CA ALA A 21 3.16 8.01 0.98
C ALA A 21 2.93 7.94 2.51
N VAL A 22 3.16 6.78 3.11
CA VAL A 22 2.97 6.56 4.56
C VAL A 22 3.90 7.43 5.39
N ILE A 23 5.18 7.50 5.04
CA ILE A 23 6.16 8.32 5.76
C ILE A 23 5.75 9.80 5.74
N ASN A 24 5.31 10.33 4.59
CA ASN A 24 4.91 11.74 4.48
C ASN A 24 3.69 12.05 5.36
N VAL A 25 2.66 11.21 5.27
CA VAL A 25 1.41 11.40 6.05
C VAL A 25 1.69 11.29 7.55
N PHE A 26 2.44 10.26 7.96
CA PHE A 26 2.75 10.04 9.37
C PHE A 26 3.59 11.18 9.96
N CYS A 27 4.64 11.61 9.28
CA CYS A 27 5.48 12.72 9.73
C CYS A 27 4.70 14.04 9.84
N ALA A 28 3.74 14.28 8.93
CA ALA A 28 2.89 15.47 8.97
C ALA A 28 1.92 15.47 10.16
N GLU A 29 1.38 14.31 10.55
CA GLU A 29 0.40 14.19 11.64
C GLU A 29 1.03 14.00 13.02
N LEU A 30 2.26 13.48 13.11
CA LEU A 30 2.98 13.24 14.36
C LEU A 30 3.01 14.44 15.34
N PRO A 31 3.26 15.71 14.91
CA PRO A 31 3.26 16.84 15.85
C PRO A 31 1.87 17.14 16.42
N VAL A 32 0.82 16.97 15.62
CA VAL A 32 -0.57 17.16 16.06
C VAL A 32 -0.95 16.06 17.05
N PHE A 33 -0.65 14.81 16.71
CA PHE A 33 -0.89 13.66 17.59
C PHE A 33 -0.22 13.83 18.96
N LYS A 34 1.06 14.24 19.01
CA LYS A 34 1.75 14.49 20.28
C LYS A 34 1.01 15.52 21.13
N ARG A 35 0.57 16.63 20.53
CA ARG A 35 -0.17 17.68 21.26
C ARG A 35 -1.50 17.18 21.84
N GLU A 36 -2.26 16.44 21.05
CA GLU A 36 -3.56 15.88 21.45
C GLU A 36 -3.41 14.78 22.51
N HIS A 37 -2.36 13.97 22.41
CA HIS A 37 -2.04 12.93 23.39
C HIS A 37 -1.62 13.51 24.75
N PHE A 38 -0.77 14.54 24.77
CA PHE A 38 -0.37 15.21 26.01
C PHE A 38 -1.53 15.95 26.69
N ASN A 39 -2.52 16.42 25.93
CA ASN A 39 -3.76 16.99 26.47
C ASN A 39 -4.77 15.92 26.96
N GLY A 40 -4.43 14.63 26.86
CA GLY A 40 -5.27 13.53 27.34
C GLY A 40 -6.49 13.23 26.49
N MET A 41 -6.55 13.74 25.25
CA MET A 41 -7.74 13.60 24.39
C MET A 41 -7.82 12.24 23.69
N TYR A 42 -6.69 11.59 23.39
CA TYR A 42 -6.65 10.29 22.73
C TYR A 42 -5.61 9.33 23.31
N ARG A 43 -6.00 8.07 23.52
CA ARG A 43 -5.07 6.96 23.72
C ARG A 43 -4.41 6.57 22.40
N THR A 44 -3.12 6.30 22.43
CA THR A 44 -2.32 5.88 21.27
C THR A 44 -2.89 4.65 20.56
N ASP A 45 -3.41 3.69 21.32
CA ASP A 45 -4.00 2.45 20.78
C ASP A 45 -5.22 2.71 19.90
N VAL A 46 -6.10 3.60 20.34
CA VAL A 46 -7.37 3.91 19.64
C VAL A 46 -7.09 4.67 18.36
N TYR A 47 -6.15 5.62 18.41
CA TYR A 47 -5.70 6.35 17.23
C TYR A 47 -5.13 5.41 16.16
N PHE A 48 -4.27 4.47 16.57
CA PHE A 48 -3.67 3.49 15.67
C PHE A 48 -4.72 2.63 14.97
N LEU A 49 -5.61 2.01 15.74
CA LEU A 49 -6.65 1.12 15.20
C LEU A 49 -7.62 1.86 14.26
N CYS A 50 -8.11 3.03 14.66
CA CYS A 50 -9.01 3.83 13.83
C CYS A 50 -8.35 4.25 12.52
N LYS A 51 -7.07 4.65 12.58
CA LYS A 51 -6.32 5.05 11.39
C LYS A 51 -6.06 3.86 10.45
N THR A 52 -5.60 2.73 10.98
CA THR A 52 -5.40 1.52 10.17
C THR A 52 -6.70 1.08 9.49
N ILE A 53 -7.82 1.05 10.21
CA ILE A 53 -9.12 0.64 9.63
C ILE A 53 -9.57 1.60 8.52
N ALA A 54 -9.36 2.90 8.70
CA ALA A 54 -9.72 3.92 7.71
C ALA A 54 -8.88 3.80 6.42
N GLU A 55 -7.62 3.38 6.52
CA GLU A 55 -6.70 3.33 5.38
C GLU A 55 -6.73 1.99 4.61
N ILE A 56 -7.15 0.88 5.23
CA ILE A 56 -7.30 -0.45 4.58
C ILE A 56 -7.98 -0.40 3.20
N PRO A 57 -9.17 0.22 3.02
CA PRO A 57 -9.84 0.20 1.72
C PRO A 57 -9.04 0.93 0.64
N VAL A 58 -8.34 2.01 1.01
CA VAL A 58 -7.50 2.79 0.09
C VAL A 58 -6.26 1.99 -0.31
N PHE A 59 -5.61 1.33 0.65
CA PHE A 59 -4.45 0.49 0.41
C PHE A 59 -4.75 -0.80 -0.35
N ILE A 60 -6.02 -1.21 -0.48
CA ILE A 60 -6.42 -2.32 -1.35
C ILE A 60 -6.84 -1.79 -2.74
N ALA A 61 -7.59 -0.70 -2.81
CA ALA A 61 -8.12 -0.19 -4.08
C ALA A 61 -7.02 0.31 -5.02
N ILE A 62 -6.08 1.12 -4.52
CA ILE A 62 -4.98 1.70 -5.30
C ILE A 62 -4.13 0.61 -5.98
N PRO A 63 -3.60 -0.40 -5.25
CA PRO A 63 -2.78 -1.42 -5.89
C PRO A 63 -3.55 -2.27 -6.89
N VAL A 64 -4.81 -2.63 -6.61
CA VAL A 64 -5.63 -3.41 -7.54
C VAL A 64 -5.81 -2.69 -8.87
N ILE A 65 -6.09 -1.38 -8.84
CA ILE A 65 -6.22 -0.56 -10.05
C ILE A 65 -4.88 -0.52 -10.81
N PHE A 66 -3.79 -0.24 -10.11
CA PHE A 66 -2.46 -0.16 -10.72
C PHE A 66 -2.07 -1.48 -11.43
N ILE A 67 -2.25 -2.61 -10.74
CA ILE A 67 -1.93 -3.95 -11.26
C ILE A 67 -2.82 -4.28 -12.46
N SER A 68 -4.11 -3.93 -12.40
CA SER A 68 -5.03 -4.18 -13.52
C SER A 68 -4.52 -3.54 -14.81
N ILE A 69 -4.02 -2.31 -14.75
CA ILE A 69 -3.50 -1.58 -15.90
C ILE A 69 -2.14 -2.15 -16.34
N SER A 70 -1.21 -2.31 -15.40
CA SER A 70 0.15 -2.76 -15.71
C SER A 70 0.20 -4.19 -16.25
N TYR A 71 -0.67 -5.09 -15.77
CA TYR A 71 -0.72 -6.49 -16.21
C TYR A 71 -1.06 -6.61 -17.70
N TYR A 72 -2.08 -5.87 -18.16
CA TYR A 72 -2.44 -5.83 -19.58
C TYR A 72 -1.40 -5.11 -20.42
N MET A 73 -0.76 -4.08 -19.89
CA MET A 73 0.26 -3.30 -20.61
C MET A 73 1.57 -4.09 -20.86
N ILE A 74 1.97 -4.97 -19.94
CA ILE A 74 3.17 -5.81 -20.11
C ILE A 74 2.88 -7.00 -21.05
N GLY A 75 1.61 -7.31 -21.32
CA GLY A 75 1.22 -8.45 -22.16
C GLY A 75 1.49 -9.80 -21.47
N LEU A 76 1.27 -9.89 -20.16
CA LEU A 76 1.37 -11.15 -19.43
C LEU A 76 0.30 -12.15 -19.90
N SER A 77 0.55 -13.44 -19.66
CA SER A 77 -0.35 -14.52 -20.10
C SER A 77 -1.80 -14.29 -19.64
N PRO A 78 -2.80 -14.25 -20.54
CA PRO A 78 -4.17 -13.88 -20.23
C PRO A 78 -4.98 -15.02 -19.56
N GLY A 79 -4.48 -15.56 -18.45
CA GLY A 79 -5.19 -16.53 -17.63
C GLY A 79 -5.83 -15.85 -16.41
N PRO A 80 -7.14 -16.01 -16.15
CA PRO A 80 -7.81 -15.37 -15.01
C PRO A 80 -7.19 -15.77 -13.68
N GLU A 81 -6.81 -17.04 -13.51
CA GLU A 81 -6.15 -17.54 -12.29
C GLU A 81 -4.81 -16.83 -12.02
N ARG A 82 -4.02 -16.61 -13.08
CA ARG A 82 -2.71 -15.94 -12.99
C ARG A 82 -2.86 -14.45 -12.69
N PHE A 83 -3.91 -13.82 -13.20
CA PHE A 83 -4.24 -12.45 -12.87
C PHE A 83 -4.59 -12.31 -11.39
N TRP A 84 -5.47 -13.16 -10.87
CA TRP A 84 -5.84 -13.14 -9.45
C TRP A 84 -4.65 -13.42 -8.53
N MET A 85 -3.78 -14.38 -8.87
CA MET A 85 -2.54 -14.61 -8.10
C MET A 85 -1.61 -13.39 -8.10
N ALA A 86 -1.43 -12.72 -9.25
CA ALA A 86 -0.60 -11.53 -9.32
C ALA A 86 -1.18 -10.39 -8.48
N VAL A 87 -2.51 -10.18 -8.54
CA VAL A 87 -3.21 -9.17 -7.76
C VAL A 87 -3.08 -9.43 -6.26
N THR A 88 -3.26 -10.67 -5.79
CA THR A 88 -3.15 -10.98 -4.35
C THR A 88 -1.73 -10.82 -3.83
N ILE A 89 -0.72 -11.30 -4.56
CA ILE A 89 0.69 -11.20 -4.15
C ILE A 89 1.11 -9.73 -4.01
N LEU A 90 0.77 -8.92 -5.01
CA LEU A 90 1.16 -7.51 -5.04
C LEU A 90 0.36 -6.67 -4.03
N THR A 91 -0.92 -6.96 -3.83
CA THR A 91 -1.72 -6.32 -2.77
C THR A 91 -1.16 -6.67 -1.40
N LEU A 92 -0.77 -7.93 -1.15
CA LEU A 92 -0.15 -8.34 0.10
C LEU A 92 1.20 -7.65 0.31
N SER A 93 2.04 -7.58 -0.72
CA SER A 93 3.32 -6.86 -0.68
C SER A 93 3.13 -5.37 -0.37
N ALA A 94 2.12 -4.73 -0.95
CA ALA A 94 1.81 -3.34 -0.69
C ALA A 94 1.34 -3.12 0.77
N ASN A 95 0.49 -4.00 1.29
CA ASN A 95 0.05 -3.94 2.68
C ASN A 95 1.20 -4.13 3.68
N VAL A 96 2.16 -5.01 3.38
CA VAL A 96 3.38 -5.18 4.19
C VAL A 96 4.21 -3.88 4.18
N ALA A 97 4.30 -3.21 3.03
CA ALA A 97 5.04 -1.96 2.89
C ALA A 97 4.41 -0.78 3.65
N THR A 98 3.09 -0.81 3.87
CA THR A 98 2.34 0.24 4.57
C THR A 98 2.12 -0.07 6.05
N SER A 99 2.42 -1.28 6.50
CA SER A 99 2.28 -1.66 7.91
C SER A 99 3.31 -0.90 8.75
N PHE A 100 2.84 -0.21 9.79
CA PHE A 100 3.67 0.50 10.77
C PHE A 100 4.40 -0.47 11.70
#